data_AF-A0AAV2YS89-F1
#
_entry.id   AF-A0AAV2YS89-F1
#
_cell.length_a   1.000
_cell.length_b   1.000
_cell.length_c   1.000
_cell.angle_alpha   90.00
_cell.angle_beta   90.00
_cell.angle_gamma   90.00
#
_symmetry.space_group_name_H-M   'P 1'
#
loop_
_entity.id
_entity.type
_entity.pdbx_description
1 polymer ?
#
loop_
_entity_poly.entity_id
_entity_poly.type
_entity_poly.pdbx_seq_one_letter_code
_entity_poly.pdbx_strand_id
1 'polypeptide(L)'
;MTGVDESKDAARARVMIATLQKYGYDLQDPAADTDGASLAPSSASILHLREPKNNQTAFHIAAKKGHVDVLKALAKLPRASDYINLGDRHANTALHFAASGTRDTAAEMVELLFSMGASFSAVNIRGQTPLAIHIMTAKEDQPYVTRLFVRKGLPVNDLTNGTTYLHMAIERGLVEIGGALVAGGASVNMPDQNGVMVSDTVPKKTLIKLITFMKEGTQAAPLDVARNACKICKNPRGRLETLKDCNLCGRPVCKTDSQKAADIKPAVVDKEPPKGRLCNVCCTVVMLRTKHTKSREGFNQMLYGCSMK
;
A
#
# COMPACT_ATOMS: atom_id res chain seq x y z
N MET A 1 22.13 16.37 41.89
CA MET A 1 21.62 17.24 40.81
C MET A 1 20.43 16.63 40.04
N THR A 2 19.92 15.45 40.43
CA THR A 2 18.86 14.71 39.72
C THR A 2 17.42 15.10 40.10
N GLY A 3 17.17 15.56 41.34
CA GLY A 3 15.81 15.82 41.82
C GLY A 3 15.09 17.04 41.23
N VAL A 4 15.82 18.01 40.65
CA VAL A 4 15.20 19.20 40.02
C VAL A 4 14.68 18.88 38.62
N ASP A 5 15.30 17.94 37.92
CA ASP A 5 14.88 17.53 36.58
C ASP A 5 13.68 16.58 36.65
N GLU A 6 13.66 15.66 37.62
CA GLU A 6 12.51 14.78 37.90
C GLU A 6 11.25 15.55 38.30
N SER A 7 11.37 16.62 39.10
CA SER A 7 10.22 17.46 39.46
C SER A 7 9.66 18.26 38.27
N LYS A 8 10.52 18.70 37.34
CA LYS A 8 10.09 19.41 36.13
C LYS A 8 9.48 18.46 35.11
N ASP A 9 10.05 17.27 34.95
CA ASP A 9 9.52 16.23 34.08
C ASP A 9 8.14 15.75 34.55
N ALA A 10 7.96 15.59 35.87
CA ALA A 10 6.67 15.23 36.44
C ALA A 10 5.59 16.32 36.29
N ALA A 11 5.97 17.60 36.37
CA ALA A 11 5.05 18.70 36.09
C ALA A 11 4.64 18.73 34.61
N ARG A 12 5.60 18.52 33.68
CA ARG A 12 5.33 18.44 32.24
C ARG A 12 4.40 17.27 31.90
N ALA A 13 4.64 16.10 32.49
CA ALA A 13 3.79 14.92 32.32
C ALA A 13 2.34 15.19 32.74
N ARG A 14 2.13 15.81 33.91
CA ARG A 14 0.79 16.18 34.41
C ARG A 14 0.08 17.17 33.48
N VAL A 15 0.80 18.20 33.01
CA VAL A 15 0.23 19.18 32.06
C VAL A 15 -0.14 18.52 30.73
N MET A 16 0.69 17.60 30.23
CA MET A 16 0.42 16.85 29.00
C MET A 16 -0.79 15.93 29.16
N ILE A 17 -0.90 15.20 30.27
CA ILE A 17 -2.06 14.35 30.57
C ILE A 17 -3.33 15.20 30.67
N ALA A 18 -3.29 16.33 31.39
CA ALA A 18 -4.44 17.23 31.51
C ALA A 18 -4.85 17.85 30.17
N THR A 19 -3.90 18.21 29.30
CA THR A 19 -4.23 18.67 27.94
C THR A 19 -4.84 17.54 27.12
N LEU A 20 -4.29 16.33 27.14
CA LEU A 20 -4.89 15.19 26.44
C LEU A 20 -6.31 14.88 26.94
N GLN A 21 -6.54 14.91 28.26
CA GLN A 21 -7.89 14.76 28.84
C GLN A 21 -8.85 15.84 28.32
N LYS A 22 -8.41 17.11 28.22
CA LYS A 22 -9.19 18.19 27.61
C LYS A 22 -9.53 17.93 26.14
N TYR A 23 -8.63 17.29 25.39
CA TYR A 23 -8.88 16.84 24.01
C TYR A 23 -9.63 15.49 23.92
N GLY A 24 -10.18 15.00 25.05
CA GLY A 24 -11.00 13.80 25.14
C GLY A 24 -10.22 12.50 25.08
N TYR A 25 -9.02 12.45 25.66
CA TYR A 25 -8.25 11.23 25.88
C TYR A 25 -8.47 10.80 27.32
N ASP A 26 -9.35 9.82 27.53
CA ASP A 26 -9.60 9.23 28.84
C ASP A 26 -8.61 8.08 29.07
N LEU A 27 -7.41 8.44 29.53
CA LEU A 27 -6.29 7.54 29.74
C LEU A 27 -6.11 7.27 31.23
N GLN A 28 -6.15 6.00 31.62
CA GLN A 28 -6.02 5.54 33.01
C GLN A 28 -4.80 4.61 33.15
N ASP A 29 -4.24 4.54 34.35
CA ASP A 29 -3.12 3.64 34.64
C ASP A 29 -3.67 2.24 34.93
N PRO A 30 -3.34 1.21 34.13
CA PRO A 30 -3.82 -0.15 34.38
C PRO A 30 -3.36 -0.75 35.71
N ALA A 31 -2.32 -0.20 36.35
CA ALA A 31 -1.82 -0.67 37.65
C ALA A 31 -2.57 -0.06 38.85
N ALA A 32 -3.27 1.07 38.68
CA ALA A 32 -3.92 1.80 39.77
C ALA A 32 -5.05 1.02 40.46
N ASP A 33 -5.63 0.03 39.77
CA ASP A 33 -6.74 -0.78 40.31
C ASP A 33 -6.28 -1.97 41.16
N THR A 34 -4.99 -2.33 41.12
CA THR A 34 -4.48 -3.58 41.73
C THR A 34 -3.53 -3.37 42.90
N ASP A 35 -2.72 -2.32 42.89
CA ASP A 35 -1.87 -1.95 44.02
C ASP A 35 -1.74 -0.42 44.05
N GLY A 36 -2.00 0.21 45.20
CA GLY A 36 -1.94 1.67 45.42
C GLY A 36 -0.56 2.31 45.26
N ALA A 37 0.35 1.72 44.50
CA ALA A 37 1.65 2.25 44.14
C ALA A 37 1.51 3.11 42.88
N SER A 38 1.08 4.37 43.03
CA SER A 38 1.22 5.34 41.94
C SER A 38 2.72 5.59 41.70
N LEU A 39 3.27 4.98 40.65
CA LEU A 39 4.57 5.41 40.12
C LEU A 39 4.45 6.91 39.84
N ALA A 40 5.39 7.70 40.40
CA ALA A 40 5.38 9.14 40.21
C ALA A 40 5.30 9.45 38.69
N PRO A 41 4.38 10.31 38.24
CA PRO A 41 4.14 10.49 36.82
C PRO A 41 5.39 11.11 36.20
N SER A 42 6.17 10.31 35.49
CA SER A 42 7.22 10.78 34.58
C SER A 42 6.61 11.07 33.21
N SER A 43 7.29 11.84 32.36
CA SER A 43 6.80 12.10 31.00
C SER A 43 6.64 10.81 30.17
N ALA A 44 7.40 9.76 30.50
CA ALA A 44 7.25 8.43 29.91
C ALA A 44 6.03 7.65 30.44
N SER A 45 5.51 7.99 31.63
CA SER A 45 4.37 7.29 32.24
C SER A 45 3.10 7.39 31.38
N ILE A 46 2.97 8.46 30.59
CA ILE A 46 1.84 8.65 29.67
C ILE A 46 1.73 7.56 28.60
N LEU A 47 2.86 6.94 28.22
CA LEU A 47 2.90 5.88 27.22
C LEU A 47 2.32 4.55 27.75
N HIS A 48 2.33 4.36 29.07
CA HIS A 48 1.76 3.19 29.74
C HIS A 48 0.25 3.28 29.90
N LEU A 49 -0.32 4.49 29.95
CA LEU A 49 -1.74 4.68 30.16
C LEU A 49 -2.58 4.07 29.02
N ARG A 50 -3.78 3.61 29.37
CA ARG A 50 -4.71 2.95 28.46
C ARG A 50 -6.12 3.50 28.63
N GLU A 51 -6.85 3.59 27.54
CA GLU A 51 -8.30 3.81 27.58
C GLU A 51 -8.98 2.52 28.06
N PRO A 52 -9.83 2.58 29.11
CA PRO A 52 -10.42 1.37 29.71
C PRO A 52 -11.36 0.61 28.77
N LYS A 53 -12.00 1.30 27.82
CA LYS A 53 -13.01 0.69 26.92
C LYS A 53 -12.39 -0.28 25.91
N ASN A 54 -11.33 0.16 25.24
CA ASN A 54 -10.71 -0.55 24.12
C ASN A 54 -9.23 -0.89 24.36
N ASN A 55 -8.70 -0.63 25.55
CA ASN A 55 -7.27 -0.77 25.86
C ASN A 55 -6.38 0.04 24.91
N GLN A 56 -6.81 1.26 24.56
CA GLN A 56 -6.12 2.09 23.58
C GLN A 56 -5.04 2.95 24.22
N THR A 57 -3.83 2.93 23.65
CA THR A 57 -2.76 3.88 24.03
C THR A 57 -3.02 5.27 23.47
N ALA A 58 -2.29 6.28 23.97
CA ALA A 58 -2.34 7.64 23.43
C ALA A 58 -2.08 7.68 21.91
N PHE A 59 -1.21 6.80 21.39
CA PHE A 59 -0.93 6.67 19.96
C PHE A 59 -2.17 6.24 19.14
N HIS A 60 -2.96 5.30 19.66
CA HIS A 60 -4.18 4.83 19.00
C HIS A 60 -5.21 5.95 18.89
N ILE A 61 -5.45 6.66 19.99
CA ILE A 61 -6.44 7.75 20.03
C ILE A 61 -6.00 8.90 19.13
N ALA A 62 -4.71 9.25 19.13
CA ALA A 62 -4.15 10.27 18.24
C ALA A 62 -4.30 9.89 16.77
N ALA A 63 -4.00 8.63 16.41
CA ALA A 63 -4.19 8.10 15.07
C ALA A 63 -5.67 8.11 14.64
N LYS A 64 -6.57 7.68 15.52
CA LYS A 64 -8.02 7.62 15.25
C LYS A 64 -8.63 9.01 15.04
N LYS A 65 -8.19 10.01 15.81
CA LYS A 65 -8.67 11.40 15.69
C LYS A 65 -7.93 12.21 14.62
N GLY A 66 -6.83 11.71 14.05
CA GLY A 66 -6.00 12.46 13.11
C GLY A 66 -5.20 13.60 13.74
N HIS A 67 -4.91 13.52 15.04
CA HIS A 67 -4.18 14.57 15.77
C HIS A 67 -2.67 14.45 15.53
N VAL A 68 -2.19 14.99 14.42
CA VAL A 68 -0.77 14.95 14.03
C VAL A 68 0.14 15.61 15.08
N ASP A 69 -0.26 16.76 15.63
CA ASP A 69 0.57 17.49 16.60
C ASP A 69 0.77 16.70 17.90
N VAL A 70 -0.27 15.99 18.34
CA VAL A 70 -0.19 15.10 19.50
C VAL A 70 0.75 13.94 19.19
N LEU A 71 0.66 13.35 18.00
CA LEU A 71 1.56 12.27 17.60
C LEU A 71 3.02 12.74 17.55
N LYS A 72 3.29 13.95 17.02
CA LYS A 72 4.62 14.58 17.02
C LYS A 72 5.13 14.85 18.44
N ALA A 73 4.26 15.25 19.37
CA ALA A 73 4.63 15.45 20.76
C ALA A 73 4.97 14.12 21.45
N LEU A 74 4.16 13.08 21.24
CA LEU A 74 4.40 11.74 21.77
C LEU A 74 5.68 11.11 21.20
N ALA A 75 6.01 11.40 19.93
CA ALA A 75 7.23 10.92 19.28
C ALA A 75 8.52 11.44 19.92
N LYS A 76 8.48 12.60 20.60
CA LYS A 76 9.64 13.20 21.28
C LYS A 76 9.90 12.58 22.65
N LEU A 77 8.99 11.76 23.17
CA LEU A 77 9.13 11.12 24.47
C LEU A 77 10.17 9.98 24.42
N PRO A 78 10.93 9.78 25.50
CA PRO A 78 11.84 8.64 25.59
C PRO A 78 11.04 7.33 25.52
N ARG A 79 11.61 6.31 24.85
CA ARG A 79 11.00 4.98 24.65
C ARG A 79 9.70 4.97 23.84
N ALA A 80 9.35 6.04 23.12
CA ALA A 80 8.17 6.06 22.25
C ALA A 80 8.15 4.90 21.23
N SER A 81 9.33 4.48 20.74
CA SER A 81 9.54 3.32 19.86
C SER A 81 8.83 2.04 20.34
N ASP A 82 8.86 1.81 21.65
CA ASP A 82 8.44 0.54 22.25
C ASP A 82 6.90 0.41 22.28
N TYR A 83 6.18 1.53 22.14
CA TYR A 83 4.72 1.60 22.31
C TYR A 83 3.95 1.74 20.99
N ILE A 84 4.63 2.05 19.88
CA ILE A 84 3.98 2.34 18.58
C ILE A 84 3.31 1.10 17.98
N ASN A 85 3.92 -0.06 18.20
CA ASN A 85 3.46 -1.35 17.66
C ASN A 85 2.54 -2.11 18.61
N LEU A 86 2.19 -1.53 19.77
CA LEU A 86 1.23 -2.13 20.67
C LEU A 86 -0.14 -2.16 20.01
N GLY A 87 -0.86 -3.26 20.19
CA GLY A 87 -2.24 -3.39 19.76
C GLY A 87 -3.21 -2.95 20.84
N ASP A 88 -4.37 -2.45 20.43
CA ASP A 88 -5.54 -2.29 21.29
C ASP A 88 -6.20 -3.64 21.62
N ARG A 89 -7.38 -3.64 22.24
CA ARG A 89 -8.16 -4.86 22.55
C ARG A 89 -8.41 -5.76 21.34
N HIS A 90 -8.42 -5.21 20.14
CA HIS A 90 -8.61 -5.92 18.88
C HIS A 90 -7.29 -6.15 18.13
N ALA A 91 -6.16 -5.96 18.80
CA ALA A 91 -4.82 -5.97 18.21
C ALA A 91 -4.64 -4.96 17.06
N ASN A 92 -5.48 -3.92 16.97
CA ASN A 92 -5.22 -2.83 16.04
C ASN A 92 -4.12 -1.95 16.61
N THR A 93 -3.04 -1.76 15.86
CA THR A 93 -1.99 -0.79 16.17
C THR A 93 -2.42 0.63 15.78
N ALA A 94 -1.67 1.65 16.22
CA ALA A 94 -1.89 3.03 15.79
C ALA A 94 -1.89 3.18 14.25
N LEU A 95 -1.10 2.37 13.53
CA LEU A 95 -1.05 2.40 12.07
C LEU A 95 -2.35 1.89 11.43
N HIS A 96 -3.06 0.94 12.05
CA HIS A 96 -4.38 0.49 11.56
C HIS A 96 -5.38 1.65 11.57
N PHE A 97 -5.42 2.43 12.66
CA PHE A 97 -6.30 3.59 12.77
C PHE A 97 -5.90 4.70 11.79
N ALA A 98 -4.61 5.03 11.68
CA ALA A 98 -4.12 6.04 10.76
C ALA A 98 -4.45 5.70 9.29
N ALA A 99 -4.31 4.42 8.92
CA ALA A 99 -4.62 3.93 7.57
C ALA A 99 -6.13 4.00 7.24
N SER A 100 -6.99 3.89 8.26
CA SER A 100 -8.46 4.05 8.16
C SER A 100 -8.96 5.49 8.26
N GLY A 101 -8.06 6.44 8.54
CA GLY A 101 -8.39 7.83 8.85
C GLY A 101 -8.92 8.65 7.68
N THR A 102 -9.24 9.92 7.95
CA THR A 102 -9.70 10.87 6.92
C THR A 102 -8.56 11.30 6.01
N ARG A 103 -8.89 11.69 4.77
CA ARG A 103 -7.92 11.96 3.70
C ARG A 103 -6.79 12.91 4.07
N ASP A 104 -7.13 14.03 4.71
CA ASP A 104 -6.20 15.15 4.85
C ASP A 104 -5.08 14.85 5.86
N THR A 105 -5.37 13.99 6.85
CA THR A 105 -4.43 13.65 7.91
C THR A 105 -3.84 12.25 7.76
N ALA A 106 -4.52 11.32 7.08
CA ALA A 106 -4.09 9.92 6.99
C ALA A 106 -2.68 9.77 6.39
N ALA A 107 -2.35 10.52 5.34
CA ALA A 107 -1.02 10.41 4.71
C ALA A 107 0.10 10.90 5.64
N GLU A 108 -0.06 12.06 6.27
CA GLU A 108 0.93 12.61 7.21
C GLU A 108 1.05 11.72 8.46
N MET A 109 -0.07 11.20 8.98
CA MET A 109 -0.08 10.29 10.13
C MET A 109 0.64 8.97 9.82
N VAL A 110 0.38 8.37 8.66
CA VAL A 110 1.05 7.14 8.23
C VAL A 110 2.55 7.37 8.03
N GLU A 111 2.94 8.48 7.41
CA GLU A 111 4.35 8.82 7.20
C GLU A 111 5.09 9.04 8.53
N LEU A 112 4.47 9.74 9.48
CA LEU A 112 5.02 9.93 10.82
C LEU A 112 5.12 8.61 11.59
N LEU A 113 4.10 7.77 11.57
CA LEU A 113 4.17 6.46 12.22
C LEU A 113 5.28 5.59 11.62
N PHE A 114 5.48 5.62 10.29
CA PHE A 114 6.58 4.92 9.66
C PHE A 114 7.96 5.51 9.98
N SER A 115 8.08 6.82 10.22
CA SER A 115 9.36 7.41 10.66
C SER A 115 9.69 7.02 12.10
N MET A 116 8.68 6.68 12.91
CA MET A 116 8.83 6.22 14.27
C MET A 116 9.00 4.68 14.39
N GLY A 117 9.00 3.94 13.28
CA GLY A 117 9.21 2.47 13.29
C GLY A 117 7.93 1.63 13.40
N ALA A 118 6.77 2.18 13.03
CA ALA A 118 5.55 1.39 12.94
C ALA A 118 5.68 0.26 11.89
N SER A 119 5.26 -0.94 12.26
CA SER A 119 5.25 -2.10 11.38
C SER A 119 4.04 -2.07 10.45
N PHE A 120 4.27 -2.21 9.14
CA PHE A 120 3.22 -2.41 8.15
C PHE A 120 2.65 -3.84 8.16
N SER A 121 3.34 -4.81 8.78
CA SER A 121 2.96 -6.22 8.78
C SER A 121 2.15 -6.64 10.01
N ALA A 122 1.89 -5.71 10.93
CA ALA A 122 1.03 -5.97 12.08
C ALA A 122 -0.36 -6.45 11.59
N VAL A 123 -0.93 -7.44 12.26
CA VAL A 123 -2.27 -7.97 11.96
C VAL A 123 -3.16 -7.85 13.18
N ASN A 124 -4.39 -7.39 12.97
CA ASN A 124 -5.40 -7.35 14.02
C ASN A 124 -6.04 -8.74 14.24
N ILE A 125 -6.99 -8.85 15.18
CA ILE A 125 -7.69 -10.11 15.49
C ILE A 125 -8.47 -10.70 14.29
N ARG A 126 -8.73 -9.91 13.24
CA ARG A 126 -9.38 -10.35 12.00
C ARG A 126 -8.38 -10.73 10.91
N GLY A 127 -7.08 -10.79 11.22
CA GLY A 127 -6.02 -11.04 10.25
C GLY A 127 -5.81 -9.92 9.24
N GLN A 128 -6.29 -8.70 9.54
CA GLN A 128 -6.18 -7.55 8.64
C GLN A 128 -4.94 -6.75 8.97
N THR A 129 -4.16 -6.40 7.95
CA THR A 129 -3.06 -5.44 8.07
C THR A 129 -3.57 -4.00 7.97
N PRO A 130 -2.76 -2.98 8.34
CA PRO A 130 -3.13 -1.59 8.17
C PRO A 130 -3.50 -1.24 6.72
N LEU A 131 -2.78 -1.76 5.73
CA LEU A 131 -3.12 -1.50 4.32
C LEU A 131 -4.41 -2.22 3.90
N ALA A 132 -4.66 -3.43 4.41
CA ALA A 132 -5.91 -4.14 4.14
C ALA A 132 -7.10 -3.32 4.65
N ILE A 133 -7.02 -2.76 5.86
CA ILE A 133 -8.05 -1.86 6.39
C ILE A 133 -8.20 -0.62 5.50
N HIS A 134 -7.11 0.05 5.14
CA HIS A 134 -7.15 1.21 4.24
C HIS A 134 -7.95 0.92 2.96
N ILE A 135 -7.66 -0.20 2.30
CA ILE A 135 -8.37 -0.61 1.08
C ILE A 135 -9.84 -0.90 1.39
N MET A 136 -10.13 -1.65 2.45
CA MET A 136 -11.49 -2.04 2.84
C MET A 136 -12.37 -0.88 3.31
N THR A 137 -11.79 0.20 3.85
CA THR A 137 -12.53 1.37 4.34
C THR A 137 -12.45 2.55 3.38
N ALA A 138 -11.68 2.46 2.30
CA ALA A 138 -11.56 3.51 1.30
C ALA A 138 -12.95 3.83 0.70
N LYS A 139 -13.37 5.08 0.88
CA LYS A 139 -14.56 5.66 0.23
C LYS A 139 -14.23 6.26 -1.13
N GLU A 140 -12.97 6.61 -1.35
CA GLU A 140 -12.47 7.24 -2.56
C GLU A 140 -11.22 6.51 -3.05
N ASP A 141 -11.02 6.50 -4.37
CA ASP A 141 -9.90 5.82 -5.02
C ASP A 141 -8.62 6.67 -4.95
N GLN A 142 -7.99 6.69 -3.77
CA GLN A 142 -6.88 7.57 -3.45
C GLN A 142 -5.58 6.82 -3.11
N PRO A 143 -4.59 6.83 -4.01
CA PRO A 143 -3.38 6.02 -3.86
C PRO A 143 -2.34 6.55 -2.87
N TYR A 144 -2.52 7.70 -2.20
CA TYR A 144 -1.46 8.34 -1.41
C TYR A 144 -0.94 7.45 -0.27
N VAL A 145 -1.84 6.95 0.57
CA VAL A 145 -1.48 6.04 1.67
C VAL A 145 -0.86 4.76 1.10
N THR A 146 -1.49 4.16 0.09
CA THR A 146 -0.97 2.96 -0.60
C THR A 146 0.46 3.16 -1.13
N ARG A 147 0.76 4.33 -1.72
CA ARG A 147 2.13 4.67 -2.18
C ARG A 147 3.14 4.76 -1.04
N LEU A 148 2.74 5.22 0.15
CA LEU A 148 3.62 5.24 1.32
C LEU A 148 3.99 3.82 1.77
N PHE A 149 3.00 2.92 1.83
CA PHE A 149 3.24 1.51 2.15
C PHE A 149 4.16 0.82 1.14
N VAL A 150 3.90 1.02 -0.16
CA VAL A 150 4.75 0.50 -1.24
C VAL A 150 6.19 1.05 -1.13
N ARG A 151 6.35 2.36 -0.89
CA ARG A 151 7.67 2.98 -0.73
C ARG A 151 8.44 2.43 0.47
N LYS A 152 7.74 2.00 1.53
CA LYS A 152 8.33 1.38 2.72
C LYS A 152 8.70 -0.10 2.53
N GLY A 153 8.47 -0.68 1.34
CA GLY A 153 8.88 -2.04 1.02
C GLY A 153 7.87 -3.11 1.46
N LEU A 154 6.59 -2.77 1.54
CA LEU A 154 5.52 -3.75 1.78
C LEU A 154 5.60 -4.89 0.73
N PRO A 155 5.58 -6.17 1.13
CA PRO A 155 5.47 -7.28 0.21
C PRO A 155 4.05 -7.36 -0.38
N VAL A 156 3.86 -6.65 -1.50
CA VAL A 156 2.54 -6.44 -2.14
C VAL A 156 1.88 -7.69 -2.72
N ASN A 157 2.65 -8.79 -2.88
CA ASN A 157 2.18 -10.05 -3.47
C ASN A 157 1.80 -11.11 -2.43
N ASP A 158 2.05 -10.86 -1.14
CA ASP A 158 1.71 -11.80 -0.08
C ASP A 158 0.19 -11.88 0.11
N LEU A 159 -0.28 -13.06 0.49
CA LEU A 159 -1.69 -13.28 0.82
C LEU A 159 -1.98 -12.72 2.22
N THR A 160 -2.94 -11.80 2.28
CA THR A 160 -3.53 -11.28 3.51
C THR A 160 -4.95 -11.85 3.61
N ASN A 161 -5.17 -12.75 4.56
CA ASN A 161 -6.45 -13.46 4.72
C ASN A 161 -6.93 -14.15 3.41
N GLY A 162 -6.01 -14.85 2.74
CA GLY A 162 -6.31 -15.61 1.53
C GLY A 162 -6.42 -14.81 0.23
N THR A 163 -6.20 -13.50 0.26
CA THR A 163 -6.25 -12.63 -0.94
C THR A 163 -5.07 -11.68 -0.99
N THR A 164 -4.71 -11.18 -2.18
CA THR A 164 -3.67 -10.14 -2.31
C THR A 164 -4.28 -8.74 -2.15
N TYR A 165 -3.49 -7.72 -1.80
CA TYR A 165 -3.97 -6.33 -1.81
C TYR A 165 -4.54 -5.89 -3.16
N LEU A 166 -4.01 -6.40 -4.28
CA LEU A 166 -4.50 -6.05 -5.61
C LEU A 166 -5.92 -6.59 -5.84
N HIS A 167 -6.19 -7.85 -5.50
CA HIS A 167 -7.54 -8.41 -5.51
C HIS A 167 -8.53 -7.55 -4.69
N MET A 168 -8.18 -7.21 -3.45
CA MET A 168 -9.02 -6.37 -2.59
C MET A 168 -9.34 -5.00 -3.23
N ALA A 169 -8.34 -4.35 -3.84
CA ALA A 169 -8.53 -3.06 -4.49
C ALA A 169 -9.48 -3.18 -5.69
N ILE A 170 -9.34 -4.25 -6.47
CA ILE A 170 -10.15 -4.50 -7.67
C ILE A 170 -11.60 -4.87 -7.34
N GLU A 171 -11.83 -5.72 -6.34
CA GLU A 171 -13.17 -6.06 -5.87
C GLU A 171 -13.95 -4.82 -5.41
N ARG A 172 -13.23 -3.81 -4.89
CA ARG A 172 -13.80 -2.51 -4.49
C ARG A 172 -13.84 -1.47 -5.59
N GLY A 173 -13.34 -1.78 -6.80
CA GLY A 173 -13.28 -0.84 -7.92
C GLY A 173 -12.26 0.30 -7.75
N LEU A 174 -11.27 0.14 -6.87
CA LEU A 174 -10.25 1.14 -6.55
C LEU A 174 -9.05 0.99 -7.51
N VAL A 175 -9.20 1.50 -8.73
CA VAL A 175 -8.25 1.31 -9.83
C VAL A 175 -6.96 2.09 -9.62
N GLU A 176 -7.00 3.28 -9.05
CA GLU A 176 -5.82 4.10 -8.76
C GLU A 176 -5.00 3.51 -7.59
N ILE A 177 -5.67 3.02 -6.54
CA ILE A 177 -5.04 2.24 -5.48
C ILE A 177 -4.42 0.96 -6.06
N GLY A 178 -5.15 0.22 -6.89
CA GLY A 178 -4.63 -0.95 -7.60
C GLY A 178 -3.43 -0.60 -8.49
N GLY A 179 -3.47 0.54 -9.18
CA GLY A 179 -2.38 1.06 -9.99
C GLY A 179 -1.14 1.37 -9.15
N ALA A 180 -1.29 1.95 -7.96
CA ALA A 180 -0.19 2.20 -7.04
C ALA A 180 0.46 0.90 -6.53
N LEU A 181 -0.34 -0.12 -6.24
CA LEU A 181 0.16 -1.46 -5.90
C LEU A 181 0.96 -2.06 -7.06
N VAL A 182 0.43 -2.00 -8.29
CA VAL A 182 1.09 -2.51 -9.50
C VAL A 182 2.40 -1.75 -9.79
N ALA A 183 2.41 -0.42 -9.63
CA ALA A 183 3.63 0.38 -9.71
C ALA A 183 4.67 0.02 -8.64
N GLY A 184 4.19 -0.54 -7.51
CA GLY A 184 4.96 -1.12 -6.42
C GLY A 184 5.41 -2.56 -6.62
N GLY A 185 5.06 -3.20 -7.75
CA GLY A 185 5.43 -4.57 -8.05
C GLY A 185 4.33 -5.62 -7.82
N ALA A 186 3.11 -5.21 -7.49
CA ALA A 186 1.98 -6.14 -7.31
C ALA A 186 1.62 -6.80 -8.65
N SER A 187 1.59 -8.13 -8.67
CA SER A 187 1.39 -8.90 -9.89
C SER A 187 -0.08 -9.18 -10.18
N VAL A 188 -0.49 -8.84 -11.41
CA VAL A 188 -1.84 -9.14 -11.92
C VAL A 188 -2.07 -10.63 -12.14
N ASN A 189 -1.02 -11.45 -12.01
CA ASN A 189 -1.06 -12.90 -12.12
C ASN A 189 -0.74 -13.61 -10.80
N MET A 190 -0.69 -12.90 -9.67
CA MET A 190 -0.69 -13.60 -8.38
C MET A 190 -2.08 -14.22 -8.19
N PRO A 191 -2.18 -15.53 -7.93
CA PRO A 191 -3.44 -16.14 -7.55
C PRO A 191 -3.80 -15.77 -6.10
N ASP A 192 -5.09 -15.67 -5.81
CA ASP A 192 -5.63 -15.74 -4.46
C ASP A 192 -5.62 -17.20 -3.93
N GLN A 193 -6.15 -17.44 -2.73
CA GLN A 193 -6.26 -18.78 -2.15
C GLN A 193 -7.10 -19.76 -3.00
N ASN A 194 -7.97 -19.25 -3.88
CA ASN A 194 -8.81 -20.06 -4.76
C ASN A 194 -8.16 -20.30 -6.14
N GLY A 195 -6.94 -19.79 -6.37
CA GLY A 195 -6.26 -19.88 -7.66
C GLY A 195 -6.72 -18.83 -8.68
N VAL A 196 -7.54 -17.87 -8.27
CA VAL A 196 -8.07 -16.82 -9.14
C VAL A 196 -7.06 -15.69 -9.24
N MET A 197 -6.76 -15.23 -10.45
CA MET A 197 -5.87 -14.10 -10.70
C MET A 197 -6.67 -12.86 -11.07
N VAL A 198 -6.18 -11.68 -10.68
CA VAL A 198 -6.76 -10.39 -11.08
C VAL A 198 -6.90 -10.27 -12.59
N SER A 199 -5.91 -10.74 -13.36
CA SER A 199 -5.94 -10.68 -14.82
C SER A 199 -7.04 -11.51 -15.49
N ASP A 200 -7.65 -12.44 -14.76
CA ASP A 200 -8.76 -13.27 -15.22
C ASP A 200 -10.13 -12.70 -14.84
N THR A 201 -10.23 -11.91 -13.75
CA THR A 201 -11.50 -11.36 -13.25
C THR A 201 -11.85 -9.99 -13.82
N VAL A 202 -10.84 -9.17 -14.15
CA VAL A 202 -11.09 -7.78 -14.55
C VAL A 202 -11.48 -7.60 -16.02
N PRO A 203 -12.31 -6.59 -16.35
CA PRO A 203 -12.55 -6.20 -17.73
C PRO A 203 -11.27 -5.75 -18.43
N LYS A 204 -11.18 -5.98 -19.75
CA LYS A 204 -10.02 -5.61 -20.58
C LYS A 204 -9.59 -4.14 -20.39
N LYS A 205 -10.55 -3.21 -20.27
CA LYS A 205 -10.27 -1.77 -20.06
C LYS A 205 -9.56 -1.52 -18.73
N THR A 206 -9.99 -2.17 -17.66
CA THR A 206 -9.35 -2.08 -16.34
C THR A 206 -7.98 -2.72 -16.37
N LEU A 207 -7.83 -3.88 -17.02
CA LEU A 207 -6.52 -4.53 -17.18
C LEU A 207 -5.52 -3.65 -17.93
N ILE A 208 -5.95 -2.99 -19.02
CA ILE A 208 -5.10 -2.02 -19.74
C ILE A 208 -4.66 -0.92 -18.77
N LYS A 209 -5.59 -0.30 -18.02
CA LYS A 209 -5.27 0.75 -17.05
C LYS A 209 -4.27 0.28 -16.01
N LEU A 210 -4.49 -0.87 -15.37
CA LEU A 210 -3.55 -1.42 -14.37
C LEU A 210 -2.15 -1.64 -14.96
N ILE A 211 -2.07 -2.25 -16.15
CA ILE A 211 -0.79 -2.53 -16.81
C ILE A 211 -0.07 -1.23 -17.22
N THR A 212 -0.78 -0.11 -17.45
CA THR A 212 -0.09 1.17 -17.68
C THR A 212 0.78 1.59 -16.50
N PHE A 213 0.41 1.24 -15.26
CA PHE A 213 1.18 1.53 -14.05
C PHE A 213 2.40 0.61 -13.84
N MET A 214 2.53 -0.50 -14.57
CA MET A 214 3.69 -1.41 -14.44
C MET A 214 4.98 -0.73 -14.88
N LYS A 215 6.06 -0.85 -14.11
CA LYS A 215 7.40 -0.47 -14.62
C LYS A 215 7.87 -1.51 -15.66
N GLU A 216 8.76 -1.11 -16.56
CA GLU A 216 9.30 -2.01 -17.60
C GLU A 216 10.12 -3.14 -16.96
N GLY A 217 9.95 -4.37 -17.45
CA GLY A 217 10.58 -5.55 -16.87
C GLY A 217 9.56 -6.45 -16.16
N THR A 218 9.23 -7.54 -16.84
CA THR A 218 8.16 -8.51 -16.60
C THR A 218 7.98 -8.97 -15.16
N GLN A 219 6.72 -8.99 -14.72
CA GLN A 219 6.29 -9.92 -13.69
C GLN A 219 6.21 -11.30 -14.33
N ALA A 220 7.17 -12.19 -14.04
CA ALA A 220 6.95 -13.60 -14.35
C ALA A 220 5.72 -14.06 -13.57
N ALA A 221 4.79 -14.75 -14.24
CA ALA A 221 3.77 -15.47 -13.50
C ALA A 221 4.48 -16.46 -12.55
N PRO A 222 4.02 -16.62 -11.30
CA PRO A 222 4.58 -17.60 -10.38
C PRO A 222 4.73 -18.98 -11.05
N LEU A 223 5.80 -19.71 -10.74
CA LEU A 223 6.17 -20.95 -11.46
C LEU A 223 5.06 -22.01 -11.44
N ASP A 224 4.25 -21.98 -10.39
CA ASP A 224 3.07 -22.78 -10.07
C ASP A 224 1.82 -22.42 -10.89
N VAL A 225 1.79 -21.29 -11.60
CA VAL A 225 0.67 -20.96 -12.50
C VAL A 225 0.70 -21.87 -13.72
N ALA A 226 -0.35 -22.67 -13.86
CA ALA A 226 -0.52 -23.63 -14.94
C ALA A 226 -0.42 -22.96 -16.33
N ARG A 227 0.61 -23.31 -17.12
CA ARG A 227 0.88 -22.79 -18.47
C ARG A 227 0.13 -23.59 -19.55
N ASN A 228 -1.10 -23.99 -19.25
CA ASN A 228 -1.76 -25.07 -19.99
C ASN A 228 -2.47 -24.58 -21.25
N ALA A 229 -2.72 -23.26 -21.37
CA ALA A 229 -3.41 -22.67 -22.51
C ALA A 229 -3.01 -21.21 -22.73
N CYS A 230 -3.15 -20.73 -23.98
CA CYS A 230 -3.02 -19.31 -24.28
C CYS A 230 -4.12 -18.52 -23.55
N LYS A 231 -3.76 -17.46 -22.82
CA LYS A 231 -4.73 -16.61 -22.11
C LYS A 231 -5.62 -15.76 -23.03
N ILE A 232 -5.33 -15.72 -24.33
CA ILE A 232 -6.12 -14.97 -25.32
C ILE A 232 -7.13 -15.89 -26.03
N CYS A 233 -6.68 -16.93 -26.75
CA CYS A 233 -7.58 -17.85 -27.45
C CYS A 233 -8.05 -19.06 -26.62
N LYS A 234 -7.60 -19.23 -25.37
CA LYS A 234 -7.90 -20.39 -24.49
C LYS A 234 -7.51 -21.76 -25.07
N ASN A 235 -6.80 -21.81 -26.19
CA ASN A 235 -6.40 -23.07 -26.80
C ASN A 235 -5.30 -23.76 -25.97
N PRO A 236 -5.52 -25.00 -25.49
CA PRO A 236 -4.52 -25.75 -24.74
C PRO A 236 -3.42 -26.36 -25.61
N ARG A 237 -3.62 -26.42 -26.93
CA ARG A 237 -2.71 -27.10 -27.86
C ARG A 237 -1.65 -26.18 -28.44
N GLY A 238 -0.46 -26.23 -27.83
CA GLY A 238 0.82 -25.96 -28.47
C GLY A 238 1.27 -27.07 -29.43
N ARG A 239 0.40 -27.54 -30.34
CA ARG A 239 0.68 -28.74 -31.16
C ARG A 239 1.82 -28.58 -32.19
N LEU A 240 2.40 -27.39 -32.35
CA LEU A 240 3.64 -27.16 -33.11
C LEU A 240 4.60 -26.13 -32.46
N GLU A 241 4.17 -25.36 -31.44
CA GLU A 241 5.01 -24.28 -30.87
C GLU A 241 4.72 -24.02 -29.38
N THR A 242 5.79 -23.77 -28.61
CA THR A 242 5.76 -23.52 -27.16
C THR A 242 5.06 -22.20 -26.81
N LEU A 243 4.17 -22.23 -25.81
CA LEU A 243 3.69 -21.02 -25.15
C LEU A 243 4.87 -20.27 -24.53
N LYS A 244 4.83 -18.94 -24.57
CA LYS A 244 5.82 -18.06 -23.95
C LYS A 244 5.08 -16.98 -23.19
N ASP A 245 5.69 -16.54 -22.10
CA ASP A 245 5.13 -15.48 -21.26
C ASP A 245 5.23 -14.15 -21.99
N CYS A 246 4.19 -13.32 -21.82
CA CYS A 246 4.17 -11.96 -22.32
C CYS A 246 5.28 -11.16 -21.64
N ASN A 247 6.15 -10.50 -22.40
CA ASN A 247 7.30 -9.74 -21.90
C ASN A 247 6.96 -8.54 -21.00
N LEU A 248 5.68 -8.17 -20.88
CA LEU A 248 5.25 -7.11 -19.97
C LEU A 248 4.45 -7.67 -18.79
N CYS A 249 3.31 -8.30 -19.07
CA CYS A 249 2.43 -8.78 -18.02
C CYS A 249 2.63 -10.24 -17.60
N GLY A 250 3.57 -11.00 -18.18
CA GLY A 250 3.85 -12.39 -17.79
C GLY A 250 2.79 -13.44 -18.15
N ARG A 251 1.67 -13.07 -18.77
CA ARG A 251 0.60 -14.02 -19.16
C ARG A 251 1.08 -14.94 -20.28
N PRO A 252 0.76 -16.25 -20.27
CA PRO A 252 1.15 -17.15 -21.36
C PRO A 252 0.35 -16.86 -22.63
N VAL A 253 1.06 -16.66 -23.75
CA VAL A 253 0.48 -16.36 -25.07
C VAL A 253 1.09 -17.27 -26.14
N CYS A 254 0.27 -17.68 -27.11
CA CYS A 254 0.75 -18.39 -28.31
C CYS A 254 1.37 -17.41 -29.33
N LYS A 255 2.14 -17.95 -30.29
CA LYS A 255 2.78 -17.12 -31.33
C LYS A 255 1.76 -16.38 -32.20
N THR A 256 0.68 -17.06 -32.60
CA THR A 256 -0.34 -16.51 -33.50
C THR A 256 -1.05 -15.30 -32.89
N ASP A 257 -1.51 -15.37 -31.64
CA ASP A 257 -2.16 -14.24 -30.98
C ASP A 257 -1.20 -13.09 -30.71
N SER A 258 0.08 -13.39 -30.42
CA SER A 258 1.09 -12.35 -30.30
C SER A 258 1.41 -11.69 -31.64
N GLN A 259 1.44 -12.44 -32.74
CA GLN A 259 1.68 -11.89 -34.07
C GLN A 259 0.52 -11.00 -34.49
N LYS A 260 -0.72 -11.47 -34.33
CA LYS A 260 -1.93 -10.66 -34.56
C LYS A 260 -1.92 -9.36 -33.75
N ALA A 261 -1.44 -9.40 -32.50
CA ALA A 261 -1.28 -8.20 -31.69
C ALA A 261 -0.24 -7.24 -32.26
N ALA A 262 0.89 -7.76 -32.74
CA ALA A 262 1.95 -6.98 -33.36
C ALA A 262 1.55 -6.38 -34.72
N ASP A 263 0.69 -7.06 -35.47
CA ASP A 263 0.23 -6.62 -36.79
C ASP A 263 -0.77 -5.45 -36.70
N ILE A 264 -1.37 -5.18 -35.53
CA ILE A 264 -2.29 -4.04 -35.29
C ILE A 264 -1.53 -2.69 -35.25
N LYS A 265 -0.25 -2.63 -35.64
CA LYS A 265 0.54 -1.39 -35.68
C LYS A 265 -0.19 -0.29 -36.48
N PRO A 266 -0.46 0.88 -35.89
CA PRO A 266 -0.81 2.06 -36.68
C PRO A 266 0.42 2.49 -37.48
N ALA A 267 0.20 2.98 -38.71
CA ALA A 267 1.20 3.35 -39.72
C ALA A 267 2.23 4.44 -39.33
N VAL A 268 2.36 4.81 -38.05
CA VAL A 268 3.07 6.00 -37.55
C VAL A 268 4.13 5.66 -36.49
N VAL A 269 4.58 4.41 -36.41
CA VAL A 269 5.54 3.97 -35.38
C VAL A 269 6.80 3.39 -36.02
N ASP A 270 7.71 4.28 -36.43
CA ASP A 270 9.07 3.99 -36.94
C ASP A 270 10.05 3.58 -35.83
N LYS A 271 9.66 2.66 -34.93
CA LYS A 271 10.61 2.01 -34.02
C LYS A 271 10.55 0.50 -34.17
N GLU A 272 11.70 -0.13 -33.95
CA GLU A 272 11.89 -1.59 -33.93
C GLU A 272 10.70 -2.28 -33.25
N PRO A 273 10.18 -3.39 -33.82
CA PRO A 273 9.13 -4.15 -33.16
C PRO A 273 9.56 -4.48 -31.72
N PRO A 274 8.63 -4.41 -30.75
CA PRO A 274 8.96 -4.69 -29.36
C PRO A 274 9.66 -6.04 -29.26
N LYS A 275 10.82 -6.06 -28.61
CA LYS A 275 11.64 -7.27 -28.49
C LYS A 275 10.87 -8.30 -27.64
N GLY A 276 10.37 -9.35 -28.31
CA GLY A 276 9.74 -10.55 -27.73
C GLY A 276 8.20 -10.57 -27.73
N ARG A 277 7.61 -11.58 -27.08
CA ARG A 277 6.18 -11.92 -27.24
C ARG A 277 5.33 -10.99 -26.37
N LEU A 278 4.31 -10.35 -26.94
CA LEU A 278 3.38 -9.48 -26.22
C LEU A 278 1.93 -9.95 -26.42
N CYS A 279 1.13 -9.89 -25.36
CA CYS A 279 -0.32 -10.05 -25.48
C CYS A 279 -0.95 -8.79 -26.08
N ASN A 280 -2.17 -8.91 -26.62
CA ASN A 280 -2.91 -7.80 -27.21
C ASN A 280 -3.06 -6.60 -26.25
N VAL A 281 -3.31 -6.85 -24.96
CA VAL A 281 -3.42 -5.81 -23.92
C VAL A 281 -2.10 -5.07 -23.74
N CYS A 282 -1.00 -5.80 -23.60
CA CYS A 282 0.32 -5.21 -23.41
C CYS A 282 0.80 -4.47 -24.66
N CYS A 283 0.47 -4.98 -25.85
CA CYS A 283 0.73 -4.28 -27.10
C CYS A 283 0.02 -2.92 -27.12
N THR A 284 -1.26 -2.86 -26.74
CA THR A 284 -1.98 -1.58 -26.57
C THR A 284 -1.30 -0.66 -25.55
N VAL A 285 -0.85 -1.18 -24.40
CA VAL A 285 -0.17 -0.36 -23.39
C VAL A 285 1.15 0.21 -23.92
N VAL A 286 1.95 -0.61 -24.62
CA VAL A 286 3.20 -0.15 -25.26
C VAL A 286 2.89 0.95 -26.27
N MET A 287 1.86 0.77 -27.11
CA MET A 287 1.42 1.82 -28.04
C MET A 287 1.03 3.11 -27.30
N LEU A 288 0.26 3.03 -26.21
CA LEU A 288 -0.12 4.19 -25.40
C LEU A 288 1.09 4.92 -24.82
N ARG A 289 2.09 4.18 -24.32
CA ARG A 289 3.36 4.75 -23.81
C ARG A 289 4.14 5.46 -24.91
N THR A 290 4.26 4.86 -26.08
CA THR A 290 4.95 5.47 -27.23
C THR A 290 4.25 6.73 -27.73
N LYS A 291 2.90 6.76 -27.71
CA LYS A 291 2.14 7.96 -28.06
C LYS A 291 2.37 9.08 -27.04
N HIS A 292 2.30 8.76 -25.75
CA HIS A 292 2.49 9.74 -24.68
C HIS A 292 3.92 10.32 -24.67
N THR A 293 4.93 9.48 -24.91
CA THR A 293 6.33 9.92 -25.03
C THR A 293 6.52 10.85 -26.23
N LYS A 294 6.01 10.50 -27.42
CA LYS A 294 6.04 11.40 -28.60
C LYS A 294 5.32 12.73 -28.34
N SER A 295 4.14 12.71 -27.73
CA SER A 295 3.41 13.93 -27.39
C SER A 295 4.20 14.81 -26.41
N ARG A 296 4.86 14.20 -25.42
CA ARG A 296 5.73 14.92 -24.48
C ARG A 296 6.99 15.47 -25.16
N GLU A 297 7.61 14.70 -26.06
CA GLU A 297 8.75 15.16 -26.86
C GLU A 297 8.37 16.34 -27.76
N GLY A 298 7.23 16.26 -28.44
CA GLY A 298 6.72 17.36 -29.26
C GLY A 298 6.38 18.60 -28.42
N PHE A 299 5.79 18.42 -27.24
CA PHE A 299 5.56 19.51 -26.30
C PHE A 299 6.88 20.13 -25.81
N ASN A 300 7.87 19.31 -25.46
CA ASN A 300 9.19 19.79 -25.05
C ASN A 300 9.92 20.51 -26.19
N GLN A 301 9.82 20.01 -27.42
CA GLN A 301 10.37 20.68 -28.60
C GLN A 301 9.72 22.05 -28.83
N MET A 302 8.40 22.16 -28.65
CA MET A 302 7.68 23.44 -28.71
C MET A 302 8.11 24.42 -27.61
N LEU A 303 8.40 23.93 -26.39
CA LEU A 303 8.85 24.77 -25.28
C LEU A 303 10.32 25.21 -25.39
N TYR A 304 11.21 24.34 -25.86
CA TYR A 304 12.66 24.57 -25.79
C TYR A 304 13.33 24.84 -27.14
N GLY A 305 12.60 24.82 -28.26
CA GLY A 305 13.09 25.25 -29.57
C GLY A 305 14.23 24.44 -30.20
N CYS A 306 14.75 23.39 -29.53
CA CYS A 306 15.78 22.53 -30.08
C CYS A 306 15.75 21.11 -29.48
N SER A 307 16.03 20.14 -30.36
CA SER A 307 16.14 18.72 -30.02
C SER A 307 17.34 18.49 -29.10
N MET A 308 17.11 18.14 -27.84
CA MET A 308 18.17 17.58 -27.01
C MET A 308 18.45 16.16 -27.52
N LYS A 309 19.54 16.04 -28.29
CA LYS A 309 20.12 14.75 -28.72
C LYS A 309 20.68 13.99 -27.53
#